data_AF-A0A1F7Z7D6-F1
#
_entry.id   AF-A0A1F7Z7D6-F1
#
_cell.length_a   1.000
_cell.length_b   1.000
_cell.length_c   1.000
_cell.angle_alpha   90.00
_cell.angle_beta   90.00
_cell.angle_gamma   90.00
#
_symmetry.space_group_name_H-M   'P 1'
#
loop_
_entity.id
_entity.type
_entity.pdbx_description
1 polymer ?
#
loop_
_entity_poly.entity_id
_entity_poly.type
_entity_poly.pdbx_seq_one_letter_code
_entity_poly.pdbx_strand_id
1 'polypeptide(L)' 'MRISQDLYFNKKLKLGYDYENQAWVLDGKYLRCGHHALMNCNCFGKLHENEDVKCNYTLLKRDS' A
#
# COMPACT_ATOMS: atom_id res chain seq x y z
N MET A 1 13.41 10.43 -5.42
CA MET A 1 14.25 9.22 -5.46
C MET A 1 13.34 8.02 -5.31
N ARG A 2 13.21 7.17 -6.33
CA ARG A 2 12.42 5.92 -6.27
C ARG A 2 13.40 4.82 -5.83
N ILE A 3 13.36 4.45 -4.55
CA ILE A 3 14.11 3.30 -4.04
C ILE A 3 13.29 2.07 -4.42
N SER A 4 13.69 1.40 -5.50
CA SER A 4 12.87 0.47 -6.29
C SER A 4 12.71 -0.93 -5.67
N GLN A 5 12.51 -1.05 -4.36
CA GLN A 5 12.24 -2.35 -3.74
C GLN A 5 11.07 -2.22 -2.78
N ASP A 6 9.95 -2.85 -3.14
CA ASP A 6 8.88 -3.13 -2.21
C ASP A 6 9.44 -4.04 -1.11
N LEU A 7 9.42 -3.58 0.14
CA LEU A 7 9.94 -4.29 1.30
C LEU A 7 8.80 -5.04 1.97
N TYR A 8 8.94 -6.35 2.08
CA TYR A 8 7.98 -7.22 2.77
C TYR A 8 8.59 -7.75 4.06
N PHE A 9 7.79 -7.82 5.12
CA PHE A 9 8.15 -8.42 6.39
C PHE A 9 7.02 -9.35 6.85
N ASN A 10 7.33 -10.60 7.20
CA ASN A 10 6.34 -11.60 7.60
C ASN A 10 5.14 -11.68 6.64
N LYS A 11 5.39 -11.68 5.33
CA LYS A 11 4.37 -11.72 4.26
C LYS A 11 3.44 -10.50 4.19
N LYS A 12 3.79 -9.40 4.85
CA LYS A 12 3.08 -8.12 4.77
C LYS A 12 3.96 -7.07 4.10
N LEU A 13 3.37 -6.25 3.23
CA LEU A 13 4.07 -5.10 2.64
C LEU A 13 4.35 -4.09 3.75
N LYS A 14 5.62 -3.69 3.90
CA LYS A 14 6.09 -2.72 4.90
C LYS A 14 6.47 -1.39 4.27
N LEU A 15 7.04 -1.40 3.07
CA LEU A 15 7.37 -0.19 2.33
C LEU A 15 7.17 -0.47 0.84
N GLY A 16 6.39 0.33 0.13
CA GLY A 16 6.21 0.12 -1.31
C GLY A 16 4.81 0.44 -1.78
N TYR A 17 4.43 -0.14 -2.92
CA TYR A 17 3.11 0.06 -3.50
C TYR A 17 2.27 -1.22 -3.41
N ASP A 18 1.10 -1.13 -2.79
CA ASP A 18 0.09 -2.18 -2.87
C ASP A 18 -0.63 -2.05 -4.22
N TYR A 19 -0.29 -2.94 -5.15
CA TYR A 19 -0.87 -2.95 -6.49
C TYR A 19 -2.34 -3.42 -6.52
N GLU A 20 -2.81 -4.16 -5.52
CA GLU A 20 -4.20 -4.62 -5.46
C GLU A 20 -5.12 -3.48 -5.01
N ASN A 21 -4.72 -2.82 -3.93
CA ASN A 21 -5.46 -1.69 -3.36
C ASN A 21 -5.11 -0.35 -4.00
N GLN A 22 -4.12 -0.33 -4.89
CA GLN A 22 -3.60 0.86 -5.57
C GLN A 22 -3.23 1.98 -4.59
N ALA A 23 -2.45 1.62 -3.56
CA ALA A 23 -2.09 2.53 -2.46
C ALA A 23 -0.63 2.40 -2.05
N TRP A 24 -0.02 3.52 -1.65
CA TRP A 24 1.33 3.52 -1.08
C TRP A 24 1.30 3.05 0.36
N VAL A 25 2.35 2.35 0.76
CA VAL A 25 2.53 1.79 2.10
C VAL A 25 3.84 2.28 2.70
N LEU A 26 3.76 2.73 3.94
CA LEU A 26 4.91 3.14 4.75
C LEU A 26 4.77 2.56 6.17
N ASP A 27 5.82 1.88 6.63
CA ASP A 27 5.83 1.09 7.87
C ASP A 27 4.65 0.10 8.03
N GLY A 28 4.18 -0.43 6.89
CA GLY A 28 3.05 -1.36 6.86
C GLY A 28 1.68 -0.72 7.05
N LYS A 29 1.58 0.61 6.90
CA LYS A 29 0.32 1.34 6.91
C LYS A 29 0.08 2.03 5.59
N TYR A 30 -1.18 2.14 5.19
CA TYR A 30 -1.53 2.87 3.98
C TYR A 30 -1.35 4.38 4.15
N LEU A 31 -0.69 4.98 3.16
CA LEU A 31 -0.56 6.42 3.03
C LEU A 31 -1.77 7.01 2.32
N ARG A 32 -2.20 8.17 2.80
CA ARG A 32 -3.17 9.01 2.09
C ARG A 32 -2.69 9.34 0.69
N CYS A 33 -3.58 9.23 -0.30
CA CYS A 33 -3.23 9.64 -1.65
C CYS A 33 -2.94 11.15 -1.71
N GLY A 34 -1.92 11.54 -2.49
CA GLY A 34 -1.45 12.93 -2.60
C GLY A 34 -2.30 13.85 -3.48
N HIS A 35 -3.56 13.49 -3.76
CA HIS A 35 -4.46 14.35 -4.52
C HIS A 35 -4.84 15.60 -3.73
N HIS A 36 -5.11 16.69 -4.44
CA HIS A 36 -5.56 17.94 -3.83
C HIS A 36 -6.85 17.70 -3.00
N ALA A 37 -6.97 18.30 -1.82
CA ALA A 37 -8.09 18.04 -0.90
C ALA A 37 -9.48 18.33 -1.50
N LEU A 38 -9.54 19.27 -2.46
CA LEU A 38 -10.77 19.60 -3.20
C LEU A 38 -11.17 18.52 -4.22
N MET A 39 -10.25 17.63 -4.61
CA MET A 39 -10.60 16.43 -5.36
C MET A 39 -11.25 15.47 -4.37
N ASN A 40 -12.58 15.34 -4.46
CA ASN A 40 -13.35 14.41 -3.66
C ASN A 40 -13.12 12.95 -4.12
N CYS A 41 -11.87 12.50 -4.06
CA CYS A 41 -11.50 11.15 -4.46
C CYS A 41 -11.91 10.14 -3.38
N ASN A 42 -12.25 8.93 -3.84
CA ASN A 42 -12.53 7.77 -3.01
C ASN A 42 -11.40 6.72 -3.16
N CYS A 43 -10.15 7.19 -3.26
CA CYS A 43 -8.96 6.35 -3.38
C CYS A 43 -8.78 5.51 -2.10
N PHE A 44 -8.29 4.27 -2.23
CA PHE A 44 -8.09 3.40 -1.08
C PHE A 44 -7.18 4.03 -0.02
N GLY A 45 -6.09 4.68 -0.44
CA GLY A 45 -5.18 5.36 0.49
C GLY A 45 -5.84 6.45 1.35
N LYS A 46 -6.86 7.17 0.84
CA LYS A 46 -7.60 8.18 1.62
C LYS A 46 -8.63 7.53 2.54
N LEU A 47 -9.29 6.47 2.07
CA LEU A 47 -10.33 5.79 2.85
C LEU A 47 -9.74 4.96 4.00
N HIS A 48 -8.53 4.45 3.81
CA HIS A 48 -7.84 3.53 4.73
C HIS A 48 -6.52 4.14 5.26
N GLU A 49 -6.42 5.47 5.31
CA GLU A 49 -5.24 6.16 5.82
C GLU A 49 -4.89 5.65 7.24
N ASN A 50 -3.61 5.31 7.46
CA ASN A 50 -3.08 4.73 8.71
C ASN A 50 -3.60 3.33 9.08
N GLU A 51 -4.45 2.70 8.27
CA GLU A 51 -4.80 1.30 8.47
C GLU A 51 -3.61 0.39 8.15
N ASP A 52 -3.46 -0.69 8.92
CA ASP A 52 -2.45 -1.70 8.67
C ASP A 52 -2.75 -2.48 7.39
N VAL A 53 -1.69 -2.73 6.62
CA VAL A 53 -1.75 -3.59 5.44
C VAL A 53 -2.16 -5.00 5.85
N LYS A 54 -3.24 -5.48 5.24
CA LYS A 54 -3.66 -6.87 5.40
C LYS A 54 -2.66 -7.78 4.70
N CYS A 55 -2.56 -9.02 5.17
CA CYS A 55 -1.66 -9.99 4.55
C CYS A 55 -2.08 -10.18 3.09
N ASN A 56 -1.28 -9.68 2.13
CA ASN A 56 -1.55 -9.84 0.70
C ASN A 56 -1.21 -11.29 0.31
N TYR A 57 -2.20 -12.17 0.43
CA TYR A 57 -2.11 -13.59 0.12
C TYR A 57 -1.84 -13.85 -1.38
N THR A 58 -2.08 -12.88 -2.23
CA THR A 58 -2.05 -13.02 -3.69
C THR A 58 -0.64 -12.97 -4.27
N LEU A 59 0.32 -12.35 -3.57
CA LEU A 59 1.74 -12.38 -3.95
C LEU A 59 2.44 -13.69 -3.56
N LEU A 60 1.93 -14.42 -2.57
CA LEU A 60 2.47 -15.73 -2.17
C LEU A 60 2.22 -16.84 -3.19
N LYS A 61 1.29 -16.64 -4.13
CA LYS A 61 0.96 -17.63 -5.18
C LYS A 61 1.85 -17.54 -6.42
N ARG A 62 2.73 -16.54 -6.51
CA ARG A 62 3.67 -16.42 -7.64
C ARG A 62 5.00 -17.14 -7.41
N ASP A 63 5.21 -17.65 -6.19
CA ASP A 63 6.40 -18.40 -5.79
C ASP A 63 6.10 -19.90 -5.51
N SER A 64 5.01 -20.44 -6.08
CA SER A 64 4.61 -21.87 -5.94
C SER A 64 4.67 -22.63 -7.27
#